data_AF-A0A3C1B544-F1
#
_entry.id   AF-A0A3C1B544-F1
#
_cell.length_a   1.000
_cell.length_b   1.000
_cell.length_c   1.000
_cell.angle_alpha   90.00
_cell.angle_beta   90.00
_cell.angle_gamma   90.00
#
_symmetry.space_group_name_H-M   'P 1'
#
loop_
_entity.id
_entity.type
_entity.pdbx_description
1 polymer ?
#
loop_
_entity_poly.entity_id
_entity_poly.type
_entity_poly.pdbx_seq_one_letter_code
_entity_poly.pdbx_strand_id
1 'polypeptide(L)'
;VYGEQAEAVWQKLAPKILTVTKGWSESYGLFSDGEADMVLSYTTSPAYHIVAENDLTKKAAIFPEGHYFMVELAAKIASTDVPDLADAFLAFIMTDQFQNIIPEGNWSLPAALPKSQWPQAFQDLPLPEKVLFYSEEEAANLRKETIEEWRRALSK
;
A
#
# COMPACT_ATOMS: atom_id res chain seq x y z
N VAL A 1 -7.61 11.29 10.24
CA VAL A 1 -9.01 10.87 10.56
C VAL A 1 -9.31 11.04 12.04
N TYR A 2 -8.62 10.32 12.94
CA TYR A 2 -8.99 10.32 14.38
C TYR A 2 -8.18 11.26 15.27
N GLY A 3 -7.00 11.74 14.82
CA GLY A 3 -6.18 12.68 15.60
C GLY A 3 -5.89 12.17 17.01
N GLU A 4 -6.09 12.99 18.02
CA GLU A 4 -5.92 12.66 19.44
C GLU A 4 -6.83 11.51 19.94
N GLN A 5 -7.86 11.12 19.18
CA GLN A 5 -8.74 10.01 19.53
C GLN A 5 -8.23 8.65 19.02
N ALA A 6 -7.06 8.60 18.38
CA ALA A 6 -6.55 7.39 17.73
C ALA A 6 -6.29 6.24 18.73
N GLU A 7 -5.79 6.51 19.95
CA GLU A 7 -5.61 5.46 20.97
C GLU A 7 -6.92 4.73 21.31
N ALA A 8 -8.02 5.48 21.44
CA ALA A 8 -9.34 4.92 21.74
C ALA A 8 -9.90 4.09 20.57
N VAL A 9 -9.57 4.46 19.33
CA VAL A 9 -9.93 3.68 18.14
C VAL A 9 -9.14 2.38 18.08
N TRP A 10 -7.83 2.42 18.35
CA TRP A 10 -7.01 1.21 18.44
C TRP A 10 -7.51 0.24 19.51
N GLN A 11 -7.90 0.74 20.69
CA GLN A 11 -8.48 -0.10 21.75
C GLN A 11 -9.79 -0.77 21.31
N LYS A 12 -10.63 -0.09 20.52
CA LYS A 12 -11.86 -0.68 19.95
C LYS A 12 -11.57 -1.70 18.85
N LEU A 13 -10.47 -1.54 18.12
CA LEU A 13 -10.07 -2.44 17.04
C LEU A 13 -9.33 -3.68 17.57
N ALA A 14 -8.54 -3.54 18.65
CA ALA A 14 -7.74 -4.60 19.26
C ALA A 14 -8.45 -5.97 19.39
N PRO A 15 -9.67 -6.08 19.97
CA PRO A 15 -10.35 -7.38 20.09
C PRO A 15 -10.79 -8.00 18.75
N LYS A 16 -10.66 -7.27 17.64
CA LYS A 16 -10.98 -7.73 16.27
C LYS A 16 -9.73 -8.03 15.45
N ILE A 17 -8.54 -7.79 15.98
CA ILE A 17 -7.27 -8.08 15.31
C ILE A 17 -6.88 -9.51 15.67
N LEU A 18 -6.86 -10.40 14.67
CA LEU A 18 -6.40 -11.77 14.85
C LEU A 18 -4.91 -11.81 15.22
N THR A 19 -4.08 -11.10 14.47
CA THR A 19 -2.63 -11.03 14.68
C THR A 19 -2.02 -9.81 13.98
N VAL A 20 -0.79 -9.46 14.36
CA VAL A 20 0.05 -8.47 13.68
C VAL A 20 1.32 -9.17 13.20
N THR A 21 1.43 -9.37 11.89
CA THR A 21 2.57 -10.03 11.25
C THR A 21 3.73 -9.06 11.03
N LYS A 22 4.93 -9.59 10.77
CA LYS A 22 6.10 -8.74 10.47
C LYS A 22 6.11 -8.21 9.04
N GLY A 23 5.40 -8.88 8.14
CA GLY A 23 5.37 -8.55 6.72
C GLY A 23 4.01 -8.77 6.10
N TRP A 24 3.77 -8.03 5.01
CA TRP A 24 2.52 -8.07 4.26
C TRP A 24 2.20 -9.48 3.73
N SER A 25 3.18 -10.19 3.17
CA SER A 25 2.97 -11.51 2.58
C SER A 25 2.41 -12.52 3.58
N GLU A 26 2.90 -12.49 4.82
CA GLU A 26 2.40 -13.36 5.90
C GLU A 26 0.94 -13.03 6.24
N SER A 27 0.60 -11.73 6.40
CA SER A 27 -0.77 -11.32 6.68
C SER A 27 -1.74 -11.61 5.53
N TYR A 28 -1.27 -11.48 4.28
CA TYR A 28 -2.10 -11.71 3.10
C TYR A 28 -2.35 -13.21 2.89
N GLY A 29 -1.37 -14.06 3.20
CA GLY A 29 -1.53 -15.52 3.24
C GLY A 29 -2.65 -15.95 4.19
N LEU A 30 -2.62 -15.47 5.44
CA LEU A 30 -3.68 -15.75 6.43
C LEU A 30 -5.08 -15.39 5.92
N PHE A 31 -5.23 -14.21 5.30
CA PHE A 31 -6.50 -13.81 4.69
C PHE A 31 -6.91 -14.71 3.51
N SER A 32 -5.96 -15.08 2.65
CA SER A 32 -6.22 -15.90 1.48
C SER A 32 -6.60 -17.34 1.86
N ASP A 33 -6.01 -17.86 2.92
CA ASP A 33 -6.30 -19.17 3.52
C ASP A 33 -7.61 -19.19 4.33
N GLY A 34 -8.25 -18.03 4.52
CA GLY A 34 -9.53 -17.90 5.22
C GLY A 34 -9.43 -17.79 6.74
N GLU A 35 -8.22 -17.57 7.29
CA GLU A 35 -7.99 -17.38 8.73
C GLU A 35 -8.49 -16.01 9.23
N ALA A 36 -8.55 -15.01 8.34
CA ALA A 36 -9.04 -13.66 8.66
C ALA A 36 -10.04 -13.16 7.60
N ASP A 37 -11.11 -12.50 8.05
CA ASP A 37 -12.13 -11.92 7.16
C ASP A 37 -11.62 -10.70 6.36
N MET A 38 -10.63 -9.99 6.91
CA MET A 38 -10.06 -8.77 6.34
C MET A 38 -8.56 -8.68 6.63
N VAL A 39 -7.83 -8.00 5.75
CA VAL A 39 -6.40 -7.71 5.88
C VAL A 39 -6.11 -6.26 5.48
N LEU A 40 -5.14 -5.63 6.13
CA LEU A 40 -4.59 -4.36 5.66
C LEU A 40 -3.79 -4.62 4.39
N SER A 41 -4.33 -4.17 3.26
CA SER A 41 -3.70 -4.28 1.95
C SER A 41 -4.05 -3.07 1.08
N TYR A 42 -3.71 -3.14 -0.20
CA TYR A 42 -3.86 -2.05 -1.16
C TYR A 42 -5.18 -2.14 -1.94
N THR A 43 -5.66 -1.00 -2.43
CA THR A 43 -6.83 -0.92 -3.33
C THR A 43 -6.64 -1.70 -4.62
N THR A 44 -5.39 -1.95 -5.00
CA THR A 44 -5.00 -2.72 -6.18
C THR A 44 -4.91 -4.23 -5.95
N SER A 45 -4.91 -4.72 -4.71
CA SER A 45 -4.82 -6.15 -4.43
C SER A 45 -5.88 -7.01 -5.13
N PRO A 46 -7.15 -6.58 -5.30
CA PRO A 46 -8.13 -7.34 -6.08
C PRO A 46 -7.70 -7.62 -7.53
N ALA A 47 -6.84 -6.80 -8.15
CA ALA A 47 -6.39 -7.04 -9.52
C ALA A 47 -5.64 -8.37 -9.67
N TYR A 48 -4.87 -8.80 -8.66
CA TYR A 48 -4.22 -10.11 -8.67
C TYR A 48 -5.26 -11.23 -8.83
N HIS A 49 -6.27 -11.24 -7.96
CA HIS A 49 -7.33 -12.24 -7.98
C HIS A 49 -8.14 -12.21 -9.28
N ILE A 50 -8.45 -11.02 -9.79
CA ILE A 50 -9.18 -10.84 -11.05
C ILE A 50 -8.40 -11.40 -12.22
N VAL A 51 -7.12 -11.02 -12.36
CA VAL A 51 -6.30 -11.30 -13.54
C VAL A 51 -5.69 -12.70 -13.50
N ALA A 52 -5.11 -13.11 -12.37
CA ALA A 52 -4.39 -14.37 -12.24
C ALA A 52 -5.31 -15.55 -11.90
N GLU A 53 -6.40 -15.31 -11.18
CA GLU A 53 -7.24 -16.39 -10.62
C GLU A 53 -8.67 -16.39 -11.15
N ASN A 54 -9.08 -15.34 -11.90
CA ASN A 54 -10.47 -15.09 -12.30
C ASN A 54 -11.44 -15.04 -11.08
N ASP A 55 -10.94 -14.59 -9.93
CA ASP A 55 -11.72 -14.46 -8.69
C ASP A 55 -12.15 -13.01 -8.45
N LEU A 56 -13.47 -12.78 -8.50
CA LEU A 56 -14.10 -11.48 -8.25
C LEU A 56 -14.60 -11.32 -6.80
N THR A 57 -14.37 -12.31 -5.94
CA THR A 57 -14.86 -12.31 -4.55
C THR A 57 -14.02 -11.41 -3.63
N LYS A 58 -12.74 -11.22 -3.95
CA LYS A 58 -11.82 -10.35 -3.19
C LYS A 58 -12.01 -8.90 -3.61
N LYS A 59 -12.24 -8.02 -2.62
CA LYS A 59 -12.54 -6.60 -2.84
C LYS A 59 -11.80 -5.72 -1.84
N ALA A 60 -11.42 -4.53 -2.29
CA ALA A 60 -10.96 -3.46 -1.40
C ALA A 60 -12.18 -2.72 -0.82
N ALA A 61 -12.23 -2.57 0.50
CA ALA A 61 -13.24 -1.76 1.16
C ALA A 61 -12.94 -0.26 0.95
N ILE A 62 -13.78 0.44 0.19
CA ILE A 62 -13.61 1.88 -0.08
C ILE A 62 -14.28 2.68 1.03
N PHE A 63 -13.49 3.42 1.79
CA PHE A 63 -13.96 4.15 2.96
C PHE A 63 -14.25 5.62 2.64
N PRO A 64 -15.38 6.19 3.12
CA PRO A 64 -15.77 7.57 2.82
C PRO A 64 -14.84 8.63 3.44
N GLU A 65 -14.04 8.27 4.45
CA GLU A 65 -12.99 9.09 5.04
C GLU A 65 -11.77 9.28 4.11
N GLY A 66 -11.61 8.39 3.12
CA GLY A 66 -10.46 8.35 2.22
C GLY A 66 -9.43 7.31 2.62
N HIS A 67 -8.49 7.04 1.71
CA HIS A 67 -7.39 6.10 1.94
C HIS A 67 -6.04 6.82 1.93
N TYR A 68 -5.07 6.26 2.63
CA TYR A 68 -3.72 6.82 2.73
C TYR A 68 -2.91 6.54 1.46
N PHE A 69 -2.30 7.59 0.90
CA PHE A 69 -1.44 7.50 -0.27
C PHE A 69 -0.07 6.95 0.08
N MET A 70 0.42 6.00 -0.71
CA MET A 70 1.77 5.45 -0.59
C MET A 70 2.46 5.51 -1.95
N VAL A 71 3.73 5.91 -1.96
CA VAL A 71 4.61 5.85 -3.13
C VAL A 71 5.80 4.99 -2.76
N GLU A 72 6.12 4.02 -3.61
CA GLU A 72 7.40 3.32 -3.56
C GLU A 72 8.45 4.13 -4.31
N LEU A 73 9.61 4.34 -3.68
CA LEU A 73 10.66 5.22 -4.19
C LEU A 73 11.93 4.41 -4.50
N ALA A 74 12.65 4.83 -5.53
CA ALA A 74 14.01 4.39 -5.82
C ALA A 74 14.95 5.59 -5.78
N ALA A 75 16.16 5.39 -5.24
CA ALA A 75 17.15 6.46 -5.10
C ALA A 75 18.58 5.95 -5.33
N LYS A 76 19.45 6.83 -5.83
CA LYS A 76 20.88 6.57 -5.99
C LYS A 76 21.59 6.76 -4.65
N ILE A 77 22.37 5.75 -4.23
CA ILE A 77 23.26 5.87 -3.07
C ILE A 77 24.39 6.85 -3.39
N ALA A 78 24.58 7.86 -2.55
CA ALA A 78 25.56 8.93 -2.79
C ALA A 78 27.01 8.42 -2.92
N SER A 79 27.33 7.29 -2.29
CA SER A 79 28.66 6.68 -2.29
C SER A 79 28.84 5.54 -3.28
N THR A 80 27.95 5.39 -4.27
CA THR A 80 28.07 4.33 -5.29
C THR A 80 29.35 4.50 -6.12
N ASP A 81 29.99 3.40 -6.47
CA ASP A 81 31.14 3.34 -7.39
C ASP A 81 30.71 3.31 -8.86
N VAL A 82 29.39 3.15 -9.12
CA VAL A 82 28.79 3.11 -10.46
C VAL A 82 27.70 4.16 -10.64
N PRO A 83 28.00 5.47 -10.51
CA PRO A 83 26.99 6.55 -10.51
C PRO A 83 26.21 6.64 -11.82
N ASP A 84 26.89 6.50 -12.97
CA ASP A 84 26.24 6.60 -14.28
C ASP A 84 25.27 5.44 -14.52
N LEU A 85 25.59 4.23 -14.02
CA LEU A 85 24.70 3.08 -14.12
C LEU A 85 23.47 3.25 -13.22
N ALA A 86 23.65 3.80 -12.01
CA ALA A 86 22.53 4.09 -11.13
C ALA A 86 21.59 5.14 -11.76
N ASP A 87 22.14 6.19 -12.39
CA ASP A 87 21.33 7.20 -13.09
C ASP A 87 20.61 6.59 -14.31
N ALA A 88 21.28 5.73 -15.08
CA ALA A 88 20.66 5.01 -16.20
C ALA A 88 19.52 4.10 -15.72
N PHE A 89 19.68 3.42 -14.58
CA PHE A 89 18.63 2.58 -14.00
C PHE A 89 17.43 3.43 -13.53
N LEU A 90 17.67 4.53 -12.84
CA LEU A 90 16.60 5.44 -12.40
C LEU A 90 15.85 6.06 -13.60
N ALA A 91 16.54 6.36 -14.69
CA ALA A 91 15.90 6.77 -15.94
C ALA A 91 15.09 5.62 -16.56
N PHE A 92 15.63 4.40 -16.58
CA PHE A 92 14.97 3.22 -17.13
C PHE A 92 13.65 2.90 -16.43
N ILE A 93 13.60 2.96 -15.09
CA ILE A 93 12.36 2.66 -14.37
C ILE A 93 11.22 3.64 -14.68
N MET A 94 11.53 4.82 -15.21
CA MET A 94 10.55 5.82 -15.63
C MET A 94 10.09 5.67 -17.09
N THR A 95 10.63 4.71 -17.83
CA THR A 95 10.24 4.44 -19.22
C THR A 95 8.94 3.66 -19.30
N ASP A 96 8.23 3.79 -20.42
CA ASP A 96 7.05 2.96 -20.74
C ASP A 96 7.35 1.47 -20.58
N GLN A 97 8.55 1.00 -20.97
CA GLN A 97 8.90 -0.42 -20.86
C GLN A 97 8.81 -0.92 -19.43
N PHE A 98 9.34 -0.17 -18.45
CA PHE A 98 9.26 -0.55 -17.06
C PHE A 98 7.88 -0.25 -16.47
N GLN A 99 7.27 0.86 -16.82
CA GLN A 99 5.98 1.25 -16.25
C GLN A 99 4.84 0.32 -16.70
N ASN A 100 4.92 -0.26 -17.91
CA ASN A 100 3.94 -1.24 -18.38
C ASN A 100 3.96 -2.57 -17.60
N ILE A 101 5.06 -2.94 -16.95
CA ILE A 101 5.13 -4.19 -16.16
C ILE A 101 4.62 -4.01 -14.73
N ILE A 102 4.54 -2.77 -14.22
CA ILE A 102 4.18 -2.50 -12.81
C ILE A 102 2.79 -3.04 -12.41
N PRO A 103 1.72 -2.85 -13.22
CA PRO A 103 0.39 -3.34 -12.86
C PRO A 103 0.36 -4.82 -12.53
N GLU A 104 0.89 -5.70 -13.39
CA GLU A 104 0.78 -7.15 -13.20
C GLU A 104 2.04 -7.79 -12.61
N GLY A 105 3.14 -7.04 -12.50
CA GLY A 105 4.36 -7.48 -11.82
C GLY A 105 4.37 -7.15 -10.33
N ASN A 106 3.91 -5.96 -9.95
CA ASN A 106 3.90 -5.47 -8.56
C ASN A 106 2.48 -5.25 -8.01
N TRP A 107 1.44 -5.52 -8.78
CA TRP A 107 0.03 -5.28 -8.38
C TRP A 107 -0.22 -3.85 -7.90
N SER A 108 0.36 -2.88 -8.61
CA SER A 108 0.42 -1.48 -8.20
C SER A 108 0.12 -0.53 -9.35
N LEU A 109 -0.19 0.73 -9.04
CA LEU A 109 -0.40 1.75 -10.07
C LEU A 109 0.95 2.25 -10.60
N PRO A 110 1.13 2.37 -11.93
CA PRO A 110 2.36 2.90 -12.51
C PRO A 110 2.44 4.42 -12.30
N ALA A 111 3.65 4.92 -12.03
CA ALA A 111 3.91 6.33 -11.75
C ALA A 111 4.08 7.20 -13.00
N ALA A 112 4.44 6.61 -14.15
CA ALA A 112 4.72 7.33 -15.39
C ALA A 112 4.04 6.73 -16.62
N LEU A 113 2.89 6.07 -16.43
CA LEU A 113 2.05 5.55 -17.51
C LEU A 113 0.65 6.19 -17.45
N PRO A 114 0.11 6.77 -18.54
CA PRO A 114 -1.24 7.33 -18.55
C PRO A 114 -2.30 6.26 -18.24
N LYS A 115 -3.36 6.64 -17.50
CA LYS A 115 -4.44 5.71 -17.12
C LYS A 115 -5.07 4.97 -18.30
N SER A 116 -5.21 5.63 -19.45
CA SER A 116 -5.75 5.04 -20.67
C SER A 116 -4.92 3.89 -21.24
N GLN A 117 -3.67 3.74 -20.79
CA GLN A 117 -2.75 2.66 -21.19
C GLN A 117 -2.63 1.55 -20.14
N TRP A 118 -3.29 1.68 -18.99
CA TRP A 118 -3.25 0.63 -17.97
C TRP A 118 -4.04 -0.61 -18.42
N PRO A 119 -3.76 -1.81 -17.91
CA PRO A 119 -4.62 -2.97 -18.12
C PRO A 119 -6.06 -2.67 -17.66
N GLN A 120 -7.05 -3.22 -18.37
CA GLN A 120 -8.46 -2.91 -18.13
C GLN A 120 -8.88 -3.16 -16.67
N ALA A 121 -8.40 -4.27 -16.07
CA ALA A 121 -8.65 -4.60 -14.67
C ALA A 121 -8.26 -3.45 -13.72
N PHE A 122 -7.14 -2.77 -13.97
CA PHE A 122 -6.67 -1.64 -13.17
C PHE A 122 -7.45 -0.35 -13.44
N GLN A 123 -7.93 -0.15 -14.67
CA GLN A 123 -8.75 1.01 -15.01
C GLN A 123 -10.10 0.98 -14.28
N ASP A 124 -10.65 -0.23 -14.11
CA ASP A 124 -11.97 -0.51 -13.53
C ASP A 124 -11.96 -0.66 -12.01
N LEU A 125 -10.77 -0.77 -11.39
CA LEU A 125 -10.67 -0.86 -9.94
C LEU A 125 -11.30 0.37 -9.27
N PRO A 126 -12.10 0.17 -8.21
CA PRO A 126 -12.63 1.28 -7.44
C PRO A 126 -11.48 1.96 -6.68
N LEU A 127 -11.40 3.28 -6.80
CA LEU A 127 -10.44 4.12 -6.09
C LEU A 127 -11.17 5.03 -5.10
N PRO A 128 -10.53 5.39 -3.97
CA PRO A 128 -11.12 6.30 -3.00
C PRO A 128 -11.30 7.71 -3.60
N GLU A 129 -12.41 8.37 -3.28
CA GLU A 129 -12.64 9.77 -3.69
C GLU A 129 -11.71 10.74 -2.96
N LYS A 130 -11.27 10.38 -1.75
CA LYS A 130 -10.38 11.18 -0.91
C LYS A 130 -9.05 10.48 -0.72
N VAL A 131 -7.99 11.21 -1.01
CA VAL A 131 -6.61 10.77 -0.81
C VAL A 131 -6.05 11.48 0.41
N LEU A 132 -5.66 10.70 1.42
CA LEU A 132 -5.02 11.20 2.64
C LEU A 132 -3.52 11.14 2.47
N PHE A 133 -2.82 12.21 2.81
CA PHE A 133 -1.38 12.30 2.67
C PHE A 133 -0.81 13.18 3.78
N TYR A 134 0.24 12.70 4.44
CA TYR A 134 1.18 13.55 5.18
C TYR A 134 2.45 13.63 4.35
N SER A 135 3.07 14.81 4.30
CA SER A 135 4.43 14.91 3.81
C SER A 135 5.38 14.03 4.63
N GLU A 136 6.52 13.70 4.07
CA GLU A 136 7.54 12.88 4.71
C GLU A 136 8.01 13.52 6.03
N GLU A 137 8.08 14.86 6.08
CA GLU A 137 8.43 15.60 7.29
C GLU A 137 7.33 15.51 8.36
N GLU A 138 6.06 15.73 7.99
CA GLU A 138 4.93 15.59 8.92
C GLU A 138 4.83 14.16 9.48
N ALA A 139 4.94 13.15 8.60
CA ALA A 139 4.91 11.75 8.99
C ALA A 139 6.09 11.40 9.92
N ALA A 140 7.30 11.88 9.61
CA ALA A 140 8.48 11.65 10.44
C ALA A 140 8.34 12.28 11.84
N ASN A 141 7.81 13.49 11.92
CA ASN A 141 7.59 14.20 13.18
C ASN A 141 6.55 13.49 14.06
N LEU A 142 5.51 12.90 13.46
CA LEU A 142 4.43 12.18 14.17
C LEU A 142 4.78 10.72 14.50
N ARG A 143 5.73 10.11 13.80
CA ARG A 143 5.99 8.66 13.84
C ARG A 143 6.21 8.11 15.24
N LYS A 144 7.05 8.77 16.05
CA LYS A 144 7.40 8.25 17.38
C LYS A 144 6.17 8.19 18.29
N GLU A 145 5.39 9.25 18.31
CA GLU A 145 4.20 9.36 19.15
C GLU A 145 3.13 8.35 18.72
N THR A 146 2.85 8.28 17.42
CA THR A 146 1.80 7.40 16.86
C THR A 146 2.13 5.91 17.01
N ILE A 147 3.40 5.51 16.88
CA ILE A 147 3.82 4.12 17.15
C ILE A 147 3.63 3.78 18.62
N GLU A 148 4.04 4.65 19.54
CA GLU A 148 3.90 4.36 20.97
C GLU A 148 2.44 4.36 21.42
N GLU A 149 1.59 5.21 20.83
CA GLU A 149 0.14 5.15 21.00
C GLU A 149 -0.44 3.80 20.59
N TRP A 150 -0.13 3.34 19.38
CA TRP A 150 -0.54 2.03 18.87
C TRP A 150 -0.07 0.88 19.77
N ARG A 151 1.20 0.90 20.21
CA ARG A 151 1.75 -0.14 21.11
C ARG A 151 1.03 -0.20 22.44
N ARG A 152 0.76 0.95 23.08
CA ARG A 152 0.01 1.01 24.35
C ARG A 152 -1.42 0.48 24.20
N ALA A 153 -2.05 0.73 23.05
CA ALA A 153 -3.40 0.27 22.79
C ALA A 153 -3.48 -1.25 22.53
N LEU A 154 -2.48 -1.85 21.86
CA LEU A 154 -2.49 -3.27 21.49
C LEU A 154 -1.79 -4.22 22.48
N SER A 155 -1.01 -3.70 23.44
CA SER A 155 -0.25 -4.55 24.39
C SER A 155 -0.97 -4.76 25.74
N LYS A 156 -2.29 -4.55 25.80
CA LYS A 156 -3.08 -4.69 27.02
C LYS A 156 -3.71 -6.08 27.14
#